data_AF-A0A9R1ASA2-F1
#
_entry.id   AF-A0A9R1ASA2-F1
#
_cell.length_a   1.000
_cell.length_b   1.000
_cell.length_c   1.000
_cell.angle_alpha   90.00
_cell.angle_beta   90.00
_cell.angle_gamma   90.00
#
_symmetry.space_group_name_H-M   'P 1'
#
loop_
_entity.id
_entity.type
_entity.pdbx_description
1 polymer ?
#
loop_
_entity_poly.entity_id
_entity_poly.type
_entity_poly.pdbx_seq_one_letter_code
_entity_poly.pdbx_strand_id
1 'polypeptide(L)'
;MPTLLLAALALALALSHAAAEGGAGFYDPARVTQISWCPRAFLYSGFLSHAECDHLIKLAKGRLEKSMVADNESGKSVMSQVRTSSGTFLSKREDEIISGIEKRVAAWTFLPEENAESMQVLHYEVGQKYDAHFDYFSDKKNIKRGGHRVATVLMYLTDVKKGGETVFPIAEGRDLQHKDETWSECARHGLAVKPRKGDALLFFSLHVNATTDRSSLHASCPVVEGAKWSATKWIHVRSFDNPPDVMADTRCSDDNEQCPRWAALGECYKNAKYMVGTKDTLGSCRKSCGVCDA
;
A
#
# COMPACT_ATOMS: atom_id res chain seq x y z
N MET A 1 51.08 -28.27 -15.56
CA MET A 1 50.51 -26.98 -15.11
C MET A 1 49.54 -26.35 -16.13
N PRO A 2 48.45 -27.02 -16.57
CA PRO A 2 47.32 -26.29 -17.19
C PRO A 2 45.97 -26.53 -16.50
N THR A 3 45.87 -27.46 -15.55
CA THR A 3 44.60 -27.86 -14.93
C THR A 3 44.13 -26.93 -13.81
N LEU A 4 45.04 -26.21 -13.13
CA LEU A 4 44.65 -25.23 -12.10
C LEU A 4 44.05 -23.94 -12.69
N LEU A 5 44.44 -23.55 -13.91
CA LEU A 5 43.98 -22.29 -14.52
C LEU A 5 42.52 -22.39 -15.01
N LEU A 6 42.11 -23.56 -15.54
CA LEU A 6 40.73 -23.80 -15.94
C LEU A 6 39.76 -23.86 -14.74
N ALA A 7 40.20 -24.42 -13.61
CA ALA A 7 39.38 -24.46 -12.40
C ALA A 7 39.15 -23.06 -11.82
N ALA A 8 40.17 -22.19 -11.84
CA ALA A 8 40.06 -20.81 -11.38
C ALA A 8 39.14 -19.95 -12.29
N LEU A 9 39.16 -20.17 -13.62
CA LEU A 9 38.27 -19.48 -14.54
C LEU A 9 36.81 -19.94 -14.40
N ALA A 10 36.59 -21.25 -14.20
CA ALA A 10 35.25 -21.80 -13.96
C ALA A 10 34.65 -21.31 -12.62
N LEU A 11 35.47 -21.16 -11.58
CA LEU A 11 35.04 -20.60 -10.29
C LEU A 11 34.71 -19.11 -10.41
N ALA A 12 35.48 -18.34 -11.19
CA ALA A 12 35.22 -16.92 -11.45
C ALA A 12 33.94 -16.70 -12.30
N LEU A 13 33.65 -17.60 -13.25
CA LEU A 13 32.40 -17.60 -14.02
C LEU A 13 31.17 -18.07 -13.23
N ALA A 14 31.36 -18.96 -12.25
CA ALA A 14 30.31 -19.36 -11.32
C ALA A 14 30.01 -18.25 -10.28
N LEU A 15 31.04 -17.52 -9.83
CA LEU A 15 30.89 -16.35 -8.96
C LEU A 15 30.26 -15.14 -9.68
N SER A 16 30.47 -14.99 -10.99
CA SER A 16 29.80 -13.94 -11.77
C SER A 16 28.35 -14.28 -12.14
N HIS A 17 27.99 -15.56 -12.28
CA HIS A 17 26.59 -15.98 -12.44
C HIS A 17 25.80 -15.93 -11.13
N ALA A 18 26.43 -16.19 -9.97
CA ALA A 18 25.77 -16.05 -8.67
C ALA A 18 25.43 -14.59 -8.30
N ALA A 19 26.11 -13.61 -8.90
CA ALA A 19 25.79 -12.19 -8.73
C ALA A 19 24.69 -11.68 -9.67
N ALA A 20 24.33 -12.46 -10.70
CA ALA A 20 23.35 -12.09 -11.73
C ALA A 20 22.01 -12.84 -11.60
N GLU A 21 21.94 -13.88 -10.78
CA GLU A 21 20.67 -14.47 -10.36
C GLU A 21 20.21 -13.81 -9.07
N GLY A 22 19.09 -13.07 -9.15
CA GLY A 22 18.39 -12.45 -8.01
C GLY A 22 17.82 -13.49 -7.04
N GLY A 23 18.70 -14.25 -6.40
CA GLY A 23 18.40 -15.22 -5.36
C GLY A 23 18.04 -14.52 -4.06
N ALA A 24 16.73 -14.34 -3.85
CA ALA A 24 16.01 -14.47 -2.58
C ALA A 24 16.79 -14.28 -1.27
N GLY A 25 17.38 -13.10 -1.06
CA GLY A 25 17.62 -12.58 0.29
C GLY A 25 16.31 -12.01 0.84
N PHE A 26 15.64 -12.76 1.72
CA PHE A 26 14.41 -12.36 2.41
C PHE A 26 14.74 -11.21 3.38
N TYR A 27 14.69 -9.97 2.89
CA TYR A 27 15.00 -8.71 3.60
C TYR A 27 16.37 -8.63 4.30
N ASP A 28 17.09 -7.54 4.09
CA ASP A 28 18.34 -7.23 4.79
C ASP A 28 18.07 -6.12 5.82
N PRO A 29 17.95 -6.45 7.12
CA PRO A 29 17.67 -5.45 8.15
C PRO A 29 18.79 -4.43 8.33
N ALA A 30 20.02 -4.72 7.89
CA ALA A 30 21.13 -3.77 7.98
C ALA A 30 20.94 -2.55 7.07
N ARG A 31 20.03 -2.64 6.09
CA ARG A 31 19.68 -1.53 5.18
C ARG A 31 18.53 -0.68 5.69
N VAL A 32 18.01 -0.96 6.89
CA VAL A 32 16.90 -0.23 7.51
C VAL A 32 17.43 0.80 8.49
N THR A 33 17.04 2.06 8.28
CA THR A 33 17.31 3.17 9.20
C THR A 33 16.01 3.57 9.90
N GLN A 34 16.03 3.62 11.24
CA GLN A 34 14.94 4.19 12.01
C GLN A 34 14.88 5.71 11.78
N ILE A 35 13.72 6.20 11.35
CA ILE A 35 13.47 7.64 11.14
C ILE A 35 12.81 8.23 12.38
N SER A 36 11.77 7.58 12.92
CA SER A 36 11.09 8.00 14.15
C SER A 36 10.38 6.85 14.86
N TRP A 37 10.07 7.05 16.13
CA TRP A 37 9.14 6.24 16.91
C TRP A 37 7.74 6.86 17.03
N CYS A 38 7.60 8.16 16.80
CA CYS A 38 6.35 8.91 16.86
C CYS A 38 6.28 9.88 15.66
N PRO A 39 5.76 9.45 14.50
CA PRO A 39 5.19 8.11 14.24
C PRO A 39 6.30 7.08 14.07
N ARG A 40 5.96 5.79 14.20
CA ARG A 40 6.90 4.72 13.83
C ARG A 40 7.17 4.82 12.33
N ALA A 41 8.41 5.12 11.96
CA ALA A 41 8.84 5.29 10.58
C ALA A 41 10.25 4.73 10.36
N PHE A 42 10.42 3.94 9.29
CA PHE A 42 11.65 3.23 8.96
C PHE A 42 11.93 3.35 7.46
N LEU A 43 13.14 3.74 7.10
CA LEU A 43 13.60 3.85 5.72
C LEU A 43 14.43 2.63 5.36
N TYR A 44 14.02 1.88 4.35
CA TYR A 44 14.80 0.79 3.76
C TYR A 44 15.51 1.30 2.52
N SER A 45 16.85 1.35 2.56
CA SER A 45 17.64 1.78 1.41
C SER A 45 17.71 0.71 0.34
N GLY A 46 17.40 1.07 -0.91
CA GLY A 46 17.34 0.18 -2.09
C GLY A 46 16.51 -1.10 -1.88
N PHE A 47 15.31 -0.91 -1.32
CA PHE A 47 14.27 -1.92 -1.19
C PHE A 47 13.82 -2.47 -2.56
N LEU A 48 13.76 -1.61 -3.58
CA LEU A 48 13.55 -1.97 -4.97
C LEU A 48 14.87 -1.87 -5.75
N SER A 49 15.06 -2.79 -6.70
CA SER A 49 16.06 -2.61 -7.74
C SER A 49 15.65 -1.49 -8.70
N HIS A 50 16.61 -0.88 -9.40
CA HIS A 50 16.28 0.16 -10.38
C HIS A 50 15.41 -0.39 -11.53
N ALA A 51 15.60 -1.65 -11.92
CA ALA A 51 14.79 -2.32 -12.93
C ALA A 51 13.33 -2.49 -12.49
N GLU A 52 13.10 -2.84 -11.22
CA GLU A 52 11.75 -2.87 -10.63
C GLU A 52 11.10 -1.47 -10.64
N CYS A 53 11.85 -0.42 -10.28
CA CYS A 53 11.35 0.95 -10.34
C CYS A 53 10.93 1.34 -11.77
N ASP A 54 11.78 1.08 -12.76
CA ASP A 54 11.52 1.42 -14.16
C ASP A 54 10.35 0.62 -14.74
N HIS A 55 10.19 -0.64 -14.31
CA HIS A 55 9.06 -1.49 -14.66
C HIS A 55 7.73 -0.93 -14.14
N LEU A 56 7.66 -0.55 -12.86
CA LEU A 56 6.46 0.06 -12.28
C LEU A 56 6.08 1.37 -12.99
N ILE A 57 7.07 2.21 -13.30
CA ILE A 57 6.84 3.45 -14.07
C ILE A 57 6.32 3.12 -15.48
N LYS A 58 6.90 2.13 -16.16
CA LYS A 58 6.50 1.73 -17.52
C LYS A 58 5.05 1.26 -17.56
N LEU A 59 4.62 0.43 -16.61
CA LEU A 59 3.24 -0.03 -16.51
C LEU A 59 2.27 1.14 -16.26
N ALA A 60 2.69 2.11 -15.44
CA ALA A 60 1.84 3.23 -15.06
C ALA A 60 1.66 4.28 -16.16
N LYS A 61 2.69 4.58 -16.97
CA LYS A 61 2.70 5.70 -17.93
C LYS A 61 1.49 5.77 -18.88
N GLY A 62 0.93 4.63 -19.29
CA GLY A 62 -0.24 4.59 -20.18
C GLY A 62 -1.60 4.62 -19.47
N ARG A 63 -1.62 4.67 -18.14
CA ARG A 63 -2.83 4.46 -17.30
C ARG A 63 -3.03 5.57 -16.25
N LEU A 64 -2.23 6.65 -16.32
CA LEU A 64 -2.27 7.74 -15.34
C LEU A 64 -3.51 8.62 -15.54
N GLU A 65 -4.24 8.82 -14.45
CA GLU A 65 -5.35 9.77 -14.37
C GLU A 65 -5.07 10.78 -13.25
N LYS A 66 -5.83 11.89 -13.19
CA LYS A 66 -5.73 12.84 -12.08
C LYS A 66 -6.00 12.11 -10.76
N SER A 67 -5.13 12.31 -9.75
CA SER A 67 -5.26 11.63 -8.47
C SER A 67 -6.49 12.10 -7.69
N MET A 68 -7.14 11.14 -7.03
CA MET A 68 -8.33 11.37 -6.21
C MET A 68 -8.02 11.13 -4.73
N VAL A 69 -8.90 11.61 -3.85
CA VAL A 69 -8.86 11.38 -2.39
C VAL A 69 -10.18 10.77 -1.91
N ALA A 70 -10.17 10.04 -0.81
CA ALA A 70 -11.40 9.57 -0.17
C ALA A 70 -12.06 10.73 0.57
N ASP A 71 -13.33 10.98 0.27
CA ASP A 71 -14.14 11.96 0.97
C ASP A 71 -14.51 11.47 2.37
N ASN A 72 -14.34 12.33 3.38
CA ASN A 72 -14.52 11.96 4.79
C ASN A 72 -15.98 11.66 5.15
N GLU A 73 -16.95 12.26 4.47
CA GLU A 73 -18.37 12.08 4.77
C GLU A 73 -18.98 10.90 3.99
N SER A 74 -18.77 10.88 2.68
CA SER A 74 -19.38 9.91 1.77
C SER A 74 -18.53 8.67 1.52
N GLY A 75 -17.24 8.71 1.83
CA GLY A 75 -16.27 7.66 1.50
C GLY A 75 -16.04 7.47 -0.01
N LYS A 76 -16.54 8.40 -0.86
CA LYS A 76 -16.36 8.35 -2.32
C LYS A 76 -15.03 8.95 -2.73
N SER A 77 -14.50 8.52 -3.87
CA SER A 77 -13.31 9.11 -4.46
C SER A 77 -13.67 10.44 -5.13
N VAL A 78 -13.01 11.54 -4.74
CA VAL A 78 -13.28 12.90 -5.27
C VAL A 78 -12.00 13.57 -5.78
N MET A 79 -12.15 14.43 -6.80
CA MET A 79 -11.06 15.27 -7.31
C MET A 79 -10.67 16.27 -6.24
N SER A 80 -9.37 16.45 -6.02
CA SER A 80 -8.87 17.30 -4.94
C SER A 80 -7.88 18.34 -5.45
N GLN A 81 -8.00 19.57 -4.95
CA GLN A 81 -6.95 20.59 -5.10
C GLN A 81 -5.79 20.37 -4.12
N VAL A 82 -5.99 19.50 -3.14
CA VAL A 82 -5.06 19.14 -2.07
C VAL A 82 -4.05 18.08 -2.53
N ARG A 83 -4.45 17.24 -3.51
CA ARG A 83 -3.62 16.24 -4.19
C ARG A 83 -3.54 16.55 -5.68
N THR A 84 -2.41 17.07 -6.14
CA THR A 84 -2.31 17.57 -7.53
C THR A 84 -1.60 16.62 -8.49
N SER A 85 -1.21 15.43 -8.01
CA SER A 85 -0.55 14.39 -8.80
C SER A 85 -1.46 13.72 -9.83
N SER A 86 -0.83 12.92 -10.70
CA SER A 86 -1.49 11.87 -11.47
C SER A 86 -1.17 10.50 -10.86
N GLY A 87 -2.05 9.52 -11.05
CA GLY A 87 -1.87 8.19 -10.48
C GLY A 87 -2.68 7.10 -11.16
N THR A 88 -2.33 5.86 -10.85
CA THR A 88 -3.04 4.66 -11.30
C THR A 88 -2.85 3.54 -10.28
N PHE A 89 -3.71 2.52 -10.33
CA PHE A 89 -3.55 1.31 -9.53
C PHE A 89 -3.11 0.15 -10.42
N LEU A 90 -2.05 -0.54 -10.00
CA LEU A 90 -1.62 -1.80 -10.60
C LEU A 90 -2.35 -2.95 -9.91
N SER A 91 -2.82 -3.91 -10.69
CA SER A 91 -3.56 -5.05 -10.12
C SER A 91 -2.64 -5.88 -9.24
N LYS A 92 -3.19 -6.46 -8.16
CA LYS A 92 -2.42 -7.38 -7.30
C LYS A 92 -1.92 -8.55 -8.15
N ARG A 93 -0.64 -8.90 -7.99
CA ARG A 93 0.02 -9.98 -8.74
C ARG A 93 -0.19 -9.87 -10.26
N GLU A 94 -0.23 -8.64 -10.80
CA GLU A 94 -0.43 -8.40 -12.25
C GLU A 94 0.69 -9.05 -13.09
N ASP A 95 1.91 -9.10 -12.57
CA ASP A 95 3.01 -9.90 -13.11
C ASP A 95 3.96 -10.40 -12.00
N GLU A 96 4.98 -11.18 -12.38
CA GLU A 96 5.96 -11.75 -11.45
C GLU A 96 6.79 -10.70 -10.71
N ILE A 97 7.05 -9.54 -11.33
CA ILE A 97 7.79 -8.45 -10.68
C ILE A 97 6.93 -7.83 -9.59
N ILE A 98 5.67 -7.52 -9.90
CA ILE A 98 4.70 -6.99 -8.92
C ILE A 98 4.49 -8.00 -7.79
N SER A 99 4.27 -9.27 -8.12
CA SER A 99 4.14 -10.36 -7.15
C SER A 99 5.36 -10.46 -6.23
N GLY A 100 6.57 -10.35 -6.77
CA GLY A 100 7.82 -10.34 -6.01
C GLY A 100 7.92 -9.15 -5.05
N ILE A 101 7.53 -7.95 -5.49
CA ILE A 101 7.51 -6.75 -4.66
C ILE A 101 6.46 -6.86 -3.54
N GLU A 102 5.26 -7.37 -3.84
CA GLU A 102 4.18 -7.56 -2.87
C GLU A 102 4.59 -8.55 -1.76
N LYS A 103 5.19 -9.68 -2.13
CA LYS A 103 5.77 -10.64 -1.17
C LYS A 103 6.86 -10.00 -0.31
N ARG A 104 7.73 -9.17 -0.90
CA ARG A 104 8.79 -8.45 -0.18
C ARG A 104 8.23 -7.44 0.82
N VAL A 105 7.15 -6.74 0.45
CA VAL A 105 6.43 -5.83 1.35
C VAL A 105 5.82 -6.60 2.52
N ALA A 106 5.14 -7.72 2.26
CA ALA A 106 4.56 -8.55 3.32
C ALA A 106 5.63 -9.09 4.27
N ALA A 107 6.76 -9.57 3.73
CA ALA A 107 7.91 -10.03 4.50
C ALA A 107 8.48 -8.94 5.42
N TRP A 108 8.74 -7.74 4.89
CA TRP A 108 9.36 -6.66 5.67
C TRP A 108 8.41 -6.10 6.73
N THR A 109 7.12 -5.99 6.42
CA THR A 109 6.13 -5.42 7.34
C THR A 109 5.60 -6.41 8.37
N PHE A 110 5.83 -7.72 8.17
CA PHE A 110 5.20 -8.80 8.92
C PHE A 110 3.66 -8.75 8.85
N LEU A 111 3.11 -8.18 7.79
CA LEU A 111 1.67 -8.08 7.55
C LEU A 111 1.28 -8.93 6.33
N PRO A 112 0.16 -9.68 6.38
CA PRO A 112 -0.23 -10.57 5.29
C PRO A 112 -0.54 -9.83 3.97
N GLU A 113 -0.24 -10.46 2.84
CA GLU A 113 -0.50 -9.87 1.51
C GLU A 113 -1.98 -9.56 1.28
N GLU A 114 -2.87 -10.38 1.82
CA GLU A 114 -4.32 -10.23 1.71
C GLU A 114 -4.86 -8.99 2.44
N ASN A 115 -4.08 -8.41 3.36
CA ASN A 115 -4.42 -7.15 4.03
C ASN A 115 -4.12 -5.93 3.17
N ALA A 116 -3.29 -6.07 2.13
CA ALA A 116 -2.84 -4.95 1.33
C ALA A 116 -3.79 -4.64 0.16
N GLU A 117 -4.01 -3.36 -0.08
CA GLU A 117 -4.68 -2.86 -1.29
C GLU A 117 -3.82 -3.10 -2.54
N SER A 118 -4.39 -2.89 -3.73
CA SER A 118 -3.60 -2.75 -4.97
C SER A 118 -2.55 -1.65 -4.85
N MET A 119 -1.41 -1.81 -5.52
CA MET A 119 -0.32 -0.83 -5.46
C MET A 119 -0.70 0.44 -6.25
N GLN A 120 -0.59 1.60 -5.62
CA GLN A 120 -0.88 2.88 -6.28
C GLN A 120 0.42 3.51 -6.78
N VAL A 121 0.57 3.68 -8.09
CA VAL A 121 1.69 4.43 -8.68
C VAL A 121 1.26 5.88 -8.90
N LEU A 122 2.13 6.82 -8.53
CA LEU A 122 1.90 8.25 -8.54
C LEU A 122 3.03 8.98 -9.26
N HIS A 123 2.67 10.04 -9.98
CA HIS A 123 3.59 10.95 -10.64
C HIS A 123 3.29 12.40 -10.26
N TYR A 124 4.30 13.08 -9.74
CA TYR A 124 4.28 14.51 -9.41
C TYR A 124 5.25 15.26 -10.32
N GLU A 125 4.72 16.22 -11.05
CA GLU A 125 5.49 17.21 -11.82
C GLU A 125 5.93 18.38 -10.92
N VAL A 126 6.76 19.27 -11.46
CA VAL A 126 7.19 20.50 -10.78
C VAL A 126 5.96 21.28 -10.26
N GLY A 127 6.00 21.67 -8.99
CA GLY A 127 4.95 22.37 -8.28
C GLY A 127 3.85 21.46 -7.72
N GLN A 128 3.72 20.21 -8.18
CA GLN A 128 2.71 19.28 -7.67
C GLN A 128 3.10 18.75 -6.28
N LYS A 129 2.09 18.51 -5.46
CA LYS A 129 2.21 18.17 -4.04
C LYS A 129 1.05 17.31 -3.56
N TYR A 130 1.15 16.88 -2.32
CA TYR A 130 0.01 16.35 -1.58
C TYR A 130 0.03 16.93 -0.17
N ASP A 131 -1.01 17.68 0.22
CA ASP A 131 -1.01 18.30 1.54
C ASP A 131 -1.11 17.26 2.66
N ALA A 132 -0.91 17.73 3.89
CA ALA A 132 -0.88 16.91 5.08
C ALA A 132 -2.20 16.14 5.27
N HIS A 133 -2.09 14.83 5.40
CA HIS A 133 -3.24 13.93 5.55
C HIS A 133 -2.86 12.70 6.37
N PHE A 134 -3.88 11.89 6.67
CA PHE A 134 -3.73 10.59 7.31
C PHE A 134 -4.05 9.50 6.30
N ASP A 135 -3.35 8.38 6.42
CA ASP A 135 -3.68 7.18 5.65
C ASP A 135 -4.77 6.32 6.32
N TYR A 136 -5.03 6.50 7.62
CA TYR A 136 -6.21 5.89 8.25
C TYR A 136 -7.49 6.63 7.83
N PHE A 137 -8.61 5.89 7.81
CA PHE A 137 -9.92 6.45 7.46
C PHE A 137 -10.58 7.21 8.61
N SER A 138 -11.39 8.21 8.26
CA SER A 138 -12.38 8.83 9.16
C SER A 138 -13.78 8.24 8.92
N ASP A 139 -14.02 7.67 7.73
CA ASP A 139 -15.33 7.22 7.29
C ASP A 139 -15.61 5.75 7.65
N LYS A 140 -16.84 5.47 8.08
CA LYS A 140 -17.25 4.11 8.48
C LYS A 140 -17.28 3.11 7.32
N LYS A 141 -17.37 3.57 6.07
CA LYS A 141 -17.55 2.71 4.90
C LYS A 141 -16.24 2.01 4.54
N ASN A 142 -15.14 2.74 4.45
CA ASN A 142 -13.82 2.18 4.19
C ASN A 142 -13.33 1.37 5.40
N ILE A 143 -13.64 1.78 6.63
CA ILE A 143 -13.33 0.99 7.84
C ILE A 143 -13.99 -0.40 7.80
N LYS A 144 -15.18 -0.56 7.21
CA LYS A 144 -15.80 -1.88 7.06
C LYS A 144 -15.00 -2.82 6.15
N ARG A 145 -14.20 -2.28 5.23
CA ARG A 145 -13.36 -3.06 4.31
C ARG A 145 -11.94 -3.16 4.84
N GLY A 146 -11.66 -4.24 5.59
CA GLY A 146 -10.32 -4.50 6.14
C GLY A 146 -9.98 -3.69 7.41
N GLY A 147 -10.78 -2.70 7.81
CA GLY A 147 -10.46 -1.79 8.93
C GLY A 147 -9.60 -0.61 8.50
N HIS A 148 -9.04 0.13 9.47
CA HIS A 148 -8.06 1.16 9.17
C HIS A 148 -6.82 0.55 8.48
N ARG A 149 -6.17 1.37 7.65
CA ARG A 149 -4.80 1.11 7.20
C ARG A 149 -3.87 1.22 8.41
N VAL A 150 -3.18 0.14 8.75
CA VAL A 150 -2.24 0.08 9.87
C VAL A 150 -0.87 0.61 9.48
N ALA A 151 -0.45 0.35 8.24
CA ALA A 151 0.86 0.67 7.73
C ALA A 151 0.81 1.09 6.26
N THR A 152 1.78 1.92 5.89
CA THR A 152 2.00 2.36 4.52
C THR A 152 3.46 2.10 4.16
N VAL A 153 3.68 1.45 3.02
CA VAL A 153 5.00 1.37 2.39
C VAL A 153 5.00 2.27 1.16
N LEU A 154 5.74 3.38 1.25
CA LEU A 154 5.93 4.35 0.18
C LEU A 154 7.30 4.12 -0.48
N MET A 155 7.30 3.58 -1.69
CA MET A 155 8.48 3.28 -2.48
C MET A 155 8.78 4.44 -3.44
N TYR A 156 10.02 4.91 -3.46
CA TYR A 156 10.48 5.97 -4.35
C TYR A 156 11.03 5.38 -5.65
N LEU A 157 10.43 5.74 -6.78
CA LEU A 157 10.77 5.15 -8.09
C LEU A 157 11.73 6.03 -8.90
N THR A 158 11.95 7.27 -8.48
CA THR A 158 12.93 8.20 -9.05
C THR A 158 13.70 8.94 -7.96
N ASP A 159 14.92 9.34 -8.29
CA ASP A 159 15.61 10.41 -7.58
C ASP A 159 14.96 11.74 -7.94
N VAL A 160 14.65 12.56 -6.94
CA VAL A 160 14.15 13.92 -7.16
C VAL A 160 15.26 14.91 -6.86
N LYS A 161 15.54 15.79 -7.82
CA LYS A 161 16.68 16.72 -7.74
C LYS A 161 16.48 17.74 -6.63
N LYS A 162 15.28 18.31 -6.49
CA LYS A 162 14.93 19.22 -5.39
C LYS A 162 13.43 19.13 -5.04
N GLY A 163 13.11 19.15 -3.75
CA GLY A 163 11.73 19.01 -3.28
C GLY A 163 11.25 17.56 -3.27
N GLY A 164 9.93 17.37 -3.22
CA GLY A 164 9.32 16.04 -3.27
C GLY A 164 9.52 15.18 -2.01
N GLU A 165 10.03 15.75 -0.92
CA GLU A 165 10.22 15.03 0.34
C GLU A 165 8.88 14.52 0.89
N THR A 166 8.90 13.37 1.55
CA THR A 166 7.80 12.97 2.43
C THR A 166 8.06 13.57 3.81
N VAL A 167 7.18 14.45 4.28
CA VAL A 167 7.35 15.17 5.55
C VAL A 167 6.27 14.76 6.54
N PHE A 168 6.66 14.63 7.81
CA PHE A 168 5.81 14.42 8.98
C PHE A 168 5.84 15.69 9.84
N PRO A 169 4.88 16.63 9.66
CA PRO A 169 4.95 17.96 10.26
C PRO A 169 4.88 17.97 11.79
N ILE A 170 4.27 16.94 12.38
CA ILE A 170 4.05 16.85 13.83
C ILE A 170 4.71 15.63 14.46
N ALA A 171 5.69 15.02 13.78
CA ALA A 171 6.53 13.99 14.36
C ALA A 171 7.30 14.52 15.57
N GLU A 172 7.49 13.68 16.58
CA GLU A 172 8.42 13.97 17.67
C GLU A 172 9.85 14.02 17.14
N GLY A 173 10.66 14.93 17.69
CA GLY A 173 12.04 15.13 17.22
C GLY A 173 12.15 15.74 15.83
N ARG A 174 11.08 16.30 15.25
CA ARG A 174 11.11 17.00 13.94
C ARG A 174 12.20 18.07 13.82
N ASP A 175 12.54 18.71 14.93
CA ASP A 175 13.54 19.78 15.02
C ASP A 175 14.98 19.23 15.23
N LEU A 176 15.12 17.93 15.50
CA LEU A 176 16.42 17.27 15.72
C LEU A 176 17.08 16.82 14.41
N GLN A 177 16.31 16.67 13.33
CA GLN A 177 16.86 16.33 12.03
C GLN A 177 17.58 17.55 11.45
N HIS A 178 18.92 17.46 11.34
CA HIS A 178 19.72 18.47 10.67
C HIS A 178 19.33 18.59 9.19
N LYS A 179 19.02 19.82 8.76
CA LYS A 179 18.64 20.13 7.38
C LYS A 179 19.53 21.23 6.82
N ASP A 180 20.36 20.84 5.88
CA ASP A 180 21.16 21.76 5.07
C ASP A 180 20.32 22.49 3.99
N GLU A 181 21.01 23.18 3.09
CA GLU A 181 20.43 23.91 1.96
C GLU A 181 19.76 23.02 0.90
N THR A 182 20.00 21.71 0.93
CA THR A 182 19.46 20.77 -0.04
C THR A 182 18.03 20.32 0.31
N TRP A 183 17.49 20.72 1.46
CA TRP A 183 16.10 20.48 1.88
C TRP A 183 15.18 21.61 1.43
N SER A 184 13.99 21.26 0.93
CA SER A 184 12.97 22.25 0.61
C SER A 184 12.45 22.99 1.85
N GLU A 185 11.91 24.18 1.66
CA GLU A 185 11.27 24.96 2.73
C GLU A 185 10.15 24.16 3.40
N CYS A 186 9.33 23.46 2.62
CA CYS A 186 8.28 22.57 3.12
C CYS A 186 8.82 21.49 4.06
N ALA A 187 9.94 20.86 3.70
CA ALA A 187 10.53 19.80 4.51
C ALA A 187 11.16 20.32 5.81
N ARG A 188 11.49 21.62 5.91
CA ARG A 188 12.14 22.19 7.09
C ARG A 188 11.28 22.11 8.34
N HIS A 189 9.96 22.23 8.20
CA HIS A 189 8.99 22.30 9.29
C HIS A 189 8.47 20.93 9.77
N GLY A 190 9.23 19.85 9.55
CA GLY A 190 8.85 18.51 9.98
C GLY A 190 10.02 17.53 9.93
N LEU A 191 9.81 16.31 10.40
CA LEU A 191 10.75 15.22 10.10
C LEU A 191 10.51 14.77 8.66
N ALA A 192 11.54 14.68 7.83
CA ALA A 192 11.35 14.46 6.41
C ALA A 192 12.29 13.40 5.81
N VAL A 193 11.85 12.79 4.72
CA VAL A 193 12.59 11.77 3.98
C VAL A 193 12.69 12.20 2.53
N LYS A 194 13.91 12.21 1.99
CA LYS A 194 14.16 12.54 0.58
C LYS A 194 13.86 11.33 -0.31
N PRO A 195 13.18 11.53 -1.45
CA PRO A 195 12.95 10.47 -2.42
C PRO A 195 14.26 10.11 -3.12
N ARG A 196 14.72 8.87 -2.90
CA ARG A 196 15.86 8.27 -3.59
C ARG A 196 15.41 7.01 -4.30
N LYS A 197 15.77 6.85 -5.57
CA LYS A 197 15.30 5.72 -6.38
C LYS A 197 15.66 4.40 -5.70
N GLY A 198 14.65 3.54 -5.53
CA GLY A 198 14.80 2.24 -4.90
C GLY A 198 14.53 2.22 -3.39
N ASP A 199 14.62 3.35 -2.70
CA ASP A 199 14.33 3.42 -1.27
C ASP A 199 12.83 3.25 -0.99
N ALA A 200 12.49 2.68 0.17
CA ALA A 200 11.11 2.56 0.64
C ALA A 200 10.96 3.04 2.08
N LEU A 201 9.96 3.88 2.32
CA LEU A 201 9.59 4.36 3.65
C LEU A 201 8.38 3.57 4.16
N LEU A 202 8.58 2.82 5.24
CA LEU A 202 7.51 2.21 6.02
C LEU A 202 7.14 3.15 7.16
N PHE A 203 5.86 3.51 7.28
CA PHE A 203 5.36 4.20 8.46
C PHE A 203 4.00 3.65 8.89
N PHE A 204 3.70 3.79 10.18
CA PHE A 204 2.47 3.26 10.78
C PHE A 204 1.47 4.38 11.05
N SER A 205 0.23 4.15 10.62
CA SER A 205 -0.90 5.06 10.87
C SER A 205 -1.61 4.77 12.21
N LEU A 206 -1.28 3.65 12.84
CA LEU A 206 -1.83 3.23 14.12
C LEU A 206 -0.71 2.94 15.13
N HIS A 207 -1.02 3.22 16.39
CA HIS A 207 -0.27 2.74 17.54
C HIS A 207 -0.38 1.21 17.66
N VAL A 208 0.51 0.59 18.45
CA VAL A 208 0.53 -0.87 18.66
C VAL A 208 -0.73 -1.42 19.32
N ASN A 209 -1.49 -0.57 20.02
CA ASN A 209 -2.81 -0.87 20.59
C ASN A 209 -3.97 -0.66 19.58
N ALA A 210 -3.66 -0.49 18.29
CA ALA A 210 -4.58 -0.25 17.19
C ALA A 210 -5.40 1.07 17.22
N THR A 211 -5.08 2.02 18.12
CA THR A 211 -5.65 3.37 18.04
C THR A 211 -4.94 4.21 16.98
N THR A 212 -5.63 5.17 16.37
CA THR A 212 -5.05 6.07 15.36
C THR A 212 -3.90 6.91 15.94
N ASP A 213 -2.83 7.03 15.17
CA ASP A 213 -1.64 7.79 15.56
C ASP A 213 -1.65 9.15 14.86
N ARG A 214 -1.94 10.21 15.62
CA ARG A 214 -1.98 11.57 15.05
C ARG A 214 -0.60 12.04 14.59
N SER A 215 0.49 11.51 15.12
CA SER A 215 1.84 11.87 14.68
C SER A 215 2.13 11.37 13.26
N SER A 216 1.34 10.41 12.74
CA SER A 216 1.44 9.89 11.37
C SER A 216 0.93 10.85 10.29
N LEU A 217 0.53 12.07 10.65
CA LEU A 217 0.19 13.11 9.70
C LEU A 217 1.39 13.34 8.78
N HIS A 218 1.19 13.20 7.48
CA HIS A 218 2.27 13.30 6.52
C HIS A 218 1.82 13.96 5.21
N ALA A 219 2.78 14.51 4.49
CA ALA A 219 2.57 15.21 3.22
C ALA A 219 3.66 14.83 2.21
N SER A 220 3.38 15.08 0.92
CA SER A 220 4.41 15.14 -0.10
C SER A 220 4.70 16.60 -0.40
N CYS A 221 5.90 17.07 -0.04
CA CYS A 221 6.35 18.41 -0.37
C CYS A 221 6.32 18.66 -1.90
N PRO A 222 6.15 19.91 -2.34
CA PRO A 222 6.19 20.24 -3.76
C PRO A 222 7.49 19.78 -4.41
N VAL A 223 7.39 19.21 -5.61
CA VAL A 223 8.58 19.01 -6.45
C VAL A 223 9.06 20.38 -6.93
N VAL A 224 10.33 20.70 -6.70
CA VAL A 224 10.93 21.98 -7.13
C VAL A 224 11.74 21.78 -8.41
N GLU A 225 12.46 20.66 -8.51
CA GLU A 225 13.24 20.32 -9.70
C GLU A 225 13.25 18.81 -9.95
N GLY A 226 13.03 18.41 -11.20
CA GLY A 226 12.87 17.02 -11.62
C GLY A 226 11.40 16.56 -11.59
N ALA A 227 11.19 15.27 -11.35
CA ALA A 227 9.86 14.66 -11.23
C ALA A 227 9.91 13.54 -10.20
N LYS A 228 8.84 13.42 -9.40
CA LYS A 228 8.71 12.37 -8.39
C LYS A 228 7.78 11.28 -8.89
N TRP A 229 8.30 10.07 -8.98
CA TRP A 229 7.50 8.86 -9.09
C TRP A 229 7.55 8.08 -7.78
N SER A 230 6.39 7.62 -7.32
CA SER A 230 6.31 6.78 -6.13
C SER A 230 5.27 5.68 -6.30
N ALA A 231 5.47 4.55 -5.62
CA ALA A 231 4.48 3.50 -5.48
C ALA A 231 4.09 3.35 -4.01
N THR A 232 2.80 3.41 -3.72
CA THR A 232 2.26 3.28 -2.36
C THR A 232 1.56 1.95 -2.20
N LYS A 233 1.87 1.25 -1.12
CA LYS A 233 1.18 0.03 -0.68
C LYS A 233 0.56 0.30 0.69
N TRP A 234 -0.76 0.38 0.73
CA TRP A 234 -1.52 0.50 1.97
C TRP A 234 -1.90 -0.88 2.49
N ILE A 235 -1.76 -1.09 3.80
CA ILE A 235 -1.99 -2.37 4.45
C ILE A 235 -2.99 -2.19 5.58
N HIS A 236 -4.06 -2.97 5.57
CA HIS A 236 -5.15 -2.91 6.54
C HIS A 236 -4.88 -3.77 7.78
N VAL A 237 -5.62 -3.50 8.87
CA VAL A 237 -5.58 -4.32 10.09
C VAL A 237 -6.16 -5.75 9.89
N ARG A 238 -6.99 -5.95 8.86
CA ARG A 238 -7.62 -7.23 8.49
C ARG A 238 -7.58 -7.40 6.98
N SER A 239 -7.96 -8.58 6.49
CA SER A 239 -7.96 -8.87 5.06
C SER A 239 -8.76 -7.83 4.28
N PHE A 240 -8.17 -7.28 3.23
CA PHE A 240 -8.78 -6.38 2.27
C PHE A 240 -9.35 -7.15 1.07
N ASP A 241 -8.72 -8.27 0.71
CA ASP A 241 -9.17 -9.17 -0.36
C ASP A 241 -10.41 -9.97 0.05
N ASN A 242 -10.47 -10.37 1.32
CA ASN A 242 -11.55 -11.13 1.92
C ASN A 242 -11.96 -10.43 3.23
N PRO A 243 -12.51 -9.20 3.17
CA PRO A 243 -12.90 -8.48 4.38
C PRO A 243 -13.82 -9.37 5.21
N PRO A 244 -13.56 -9.51 6.54
CA PRO A 244 -14.42 -10.31 7.40
C PRO A 244 -15.83 -9.83 7.19
N ASP A 245 -16.67 -10.81 6.88
CA ASP A 245 -17.98 -10.58 6.33
C ASP A 245 -18.72 -9.65 7.30
N VAL A 246 -19.05 -8.43 6.88
CA VAL A 246 -19.88 -7.49 7.67
C VAL A 246 -21.23 -8.14 8.04
N MET A 247 -21.54 -9.19 7.30
CA MET A 247 -22.55 -10.23 7.45
C MET A 247 -22.51 -11.10 8.72
N ALA A 248 -21.35 -11.31 9.36
CA ALA A 248 -21.29 -12.12 10.58
C ALA A 248 -22.04 -11.46 11.76
N ASP A 249 -22.30 -10.16 11.65
CA ASP A 249 -23.03 -9.37 12.66
C ASP A 249 -24.45 -8.98 12.18
N THR A 250 -24.86 -9.41 10.98
CA THR A 250 -26.23 -9.20 10.49
C THR A 250 -27.07 -10.40 10.88
N ARG A 251 -28.06 -10.20 11.77
CA ARG A 251 -29.00 -11.23 12.23
C ARG A 251 -29.52 -12.02 11.02
N CYS A 252 -29.32 -13.34 11.03
CA CYS A 252 -29.82 -14.22 9.98
C CYS A 252 -31.36 -14.15 9.96
N SER A 253 -31.92 -13.51 8.94
CA SER A 253 -33.36 -13.33 8.76
C SER A 253 -33.80 -13.68 7.34
N ASP A 254 -35.10 -13.89 7.21
CA ASP A 254 -35.77 -13.79 5.91
C ASP A 254 -36.38 -12.40 5.82
N ASP A 255 -36.09 -11.70 4.73
CA ASP A 255 -36.56 -10.34 4.47
C ASP A 255 -37.92 -10.35 3.75
N ASN A 256 -38.44 -11.53 3.41
CA ASN A 256 -39.72 -11.73 2.75
C ASN A 256 -40.49 -12.92 3.34
N GLU A 257 -41.78 -12.73 3.60
CA GLU A 257 -42.67 -13.76 4.14
C GLU A 257 -42.81 -14.99 3.22
N GLN A 258 -42.52 -14.85 1.92
CA GLN A 258 -42.56 -15.95 0.95
C GLN A 258 -41.29 -16.79 0.92
N CYS A 259 -40.21 -16.39 1.61
CA CYS A 259 -38.94 -17.11 1.64
C CYS A 259 -39.08 -18.62 1.95
N PRO A 260 -39.91 -19.07 2.93
CA PRO A 260 -40.11 -20.50 3.19
C PRO A 260 -40.73 -21.23 2.00
N ARG A 261 -41.71 -20.59 1.34
CA ARG A 261 -42.38 -21.16 0.16
C ARG A 261 -41.42 -21.25 -1.02
N TRP A 262 -40.64 -20.21 -1.29
CA TRP A 262 -39.66 -20.21 -2.37
C TRP A 262 -38.55 -21.24 -2.13
N ALA A 263 -38.08 -21.37 -0.88
CA ALA A 263 -37.14 -22.41 -0.50
C ALA A 263 -37.71 -23.82 -0.76
N ALA A 264 -38.96 -24.08 -0.38
CA ALA A 264 -39.65 -25.35 -0.66
C ALA A 264 -39.81 -25.64 -2.17
N LEU A 265 -39.85 -24.61 -3.02
CA LEU A 265 -39.87 -24.73 -4.48
C LEU A 265 -38.47 -24.89 -5.12
N GLY A 266 -37.42 -24.90 -4.30
CA GLY A 266 -36.03 -25.09 -4.71
C GLY A 266 -35.33 -23.80 -5.18
N GLU A 267 -35.87 -22.62 -4.87
CA GLU A 267 -35.30 -21.34 -5.30
C GLU A 267 -33.92 -21.05 -4.69
N CYS A 268 -33.58 -21.68 -3.55
CA CYS A 268 -32.25 -21.57 -2.97
C CYS A 268 -31.13 -21.99 -3.94
N TYR A 269 -31.43 -22.90 -4.87
CA TYR A 269 -30.51 -23.33 -5.92
C TYR A 269 -30.77 -22.60 -7.25
N LYS A 270 -32.05 -22.44 -7.64
CA LYS A 270 -32.43 -21.81 -8.92
C LYS A 270 -32.17 -20.31 -8.96
N ASN A 271 -32.26 -19.64 -7.82
CA ASN A 271 -32.09 -18.20 -7.64
C ASN A 271 -31.18 -17.88 -6.44
N ALA A 272 -30.05 -18.61 -6.37
CA ALA A 272 -29.11 -18.53 -5.24
C ALA A 272 -28.64 -17.10 -4.94
N LYS A 273 -28.45 -16.25 -5.94
CA LYS A 273 -28.03 -14.85 -5.74
C LYS A 273 -29.01 -14.03 -4.91
N TYR A 274 -30.32 -14.20 -5.13
CA TYR A 274 -31.36 -13.51 -4.36
C TYR A 274 -31.63 -14.23 -3.03
N MET A 275 -31.68 -15.57 -3.07
CA MET A 275 -32.11 -16.36 -1.92
C MET A 275 -31.01 -16.51 -0.86
N VAL A 276 -29.79 -16.88 -1.29
CA VAL A 276 -28.63 -17.16 -0.43
C VAL A 276 -27.66 -15.99 -0.40
N GLY A 277 -27.47 -15.32 -1.53
CA GLY A 277 -26.51 -14.24 -1.71
C GLY A 277 -25.33 -14.64 -2.59
N THR A 278 -24.30 -13.83 -2.57
CA THR A 278 -22.99 -14.07 -3.20
C THR A 278 -21.91 -13.86 -2.15
N LYS A 279 -20.64 -13.96 -2.57
CA LYS A 279 -19.49 -13.56 -1.73
C LYS A 279 -19.56 -12.09 -1.27
N ASP A 280 -20.27 -11.24 -2.01
CA ASP A 280 -20.27 -9.78 -1.80
C ASP A 280 -21.64 -9.20 -1.41
N THR A 281 -22.73 -9.98 -1.53
CA THR A 281 -24.10 -9.52 -1.25
C THR A 281 -24.90 -10.54 -0.48
N LEU A 282 -25.62 -10.05 0.52
CA LEU A 282 -26.64 -10.75 1.26
C LEU A 282 -27.78 -11.31 0.39
N GLY A 283 -28.14 -12.58 0.58
CA GLY A 283 -29.42 -13.11 0.13
C GLY A 283 -30.56 -12.73 1.08
N SER A 284 -31.75 -12.52 0.55
CA SER A 284 -32.94 -12.13 1.28
C SER A 284 -33.64 -13.28 2.01
N CYS A 285 -33.27 -14.54 1.74
CA CYS A 285 -33.95 -15.73 2.28
C CYS A 285 -32.99 -16.72 2.94
N ARG A 286 -31.92 -16.20 3.56
CA ARG A 286 -30.81 -17.01 4.07
C ARG A 286 -31.22 -17.98 5.16
N LYS A 287 -32.19 -17.61 6.00
CA LYS A 287 -32.73 -18.47 7.04
C LYS A 287 -33.52 -19.63 6.44
N SER A 288 -34.45 -19.34 5.53
CA SER A 288 -35.23 -20.36 4.82
C SER A 288 -34.37 -21.30 3.95
N CYS A 289 -33.23 -20.82 3.47
CA CYS A 289 -32.28 -21.64 2.69
C CYS A 289 -31.25 -22.41 3.52
N GLY A 290 -31.33 -22.37 4.85
CA GLY A 290 -30.42 -23.12 5.73
C GLY A 290 -28.96 -22.66 5.65
N VAL A 291 -28.73 -21.40 5.26
CA VAL A 291 -27.38 -20.83 5.07
C VAL A 291 -26.73 -20.49 6.40
N CYS A 292 -27.55 -20.27 7.44
CA CYS A 292 -27.10 -20.03 8.81
C CYS A 292 -28.03 -20.79 9.76
N ASP A 293 -27.43 -21.53 10.69
CA ASP A 293 -28.16 -22.10 11.82
C ASP A 293 -28.68 -20.96 12.72
N ALA A 294 -29.86 -21.19 13.32
CA ALA A 294 -30.64 -20.21 14.07
C ALA A 294 -29.91 -19.61 15.28
#